data_AF-A0A1G7PEY5-F1
#
_entry.id   AF-A0A1G7PEY5-F1
#
_cell.length_a   1.000
_cell.length_b   1.000
_cell.length_c   1.000
_cell.angle_alpha   90.00
_cell.angle_beta   90.00
_cell.angle_gamma   90.00
#
_symmetry.space_group_name_H-M   'P 1'
#
loop_
_entity.id
_entity.type
_entity.pdbx_description
1 polymer ?
#
loop_
_entity_poly.entity_id
_entity_poly.type
_entity_poly.pdbx_seq_one_letter_code
_entity_poly.pdbx_strand_id
1 'polypeptide(L)'
;MKNLPVLFLLISTFTFSQSFQTPFEKGNGNQTTTFDEMRKFYQELAKQYPSISYETKGEDDNGAPIDVVIFNPTKQSFEDARKGKSVLFVNNGIHPGEPDGIDATMMLMRDLATGKIKAPKNVIFTAIANYNVSGMMNRGRFSRANQNGPEEYGFRGNARNYDLNRDFIKTDSKNSRSFQQIFQWLKPDVFIDNHVSNGADYQYTFTYISTNKERLGTILGNYFNDEMQKTLLKNMEKKGVISVPYVNIHGDVPDGGFPAFVDSPRYATGYTTLFNSIGTVVETHMLKPYKDRVKVTYDYMVDNLNYIDENYKTIQQKRAENLKQYKVGNRYALAWKLDSTKYENIDFKGFEAKYKPSDISGKTRLWYDRNSKFSKPVKFYNTYVPAKEITIPKYYVIPQSEWKIIDLLRLNQIKMIPIKQDSAITVEQYRIKDFKTVPNPYEGHYLHYDTFVTKESGKTKFRAGDFIVPLNQDGVKFLLETLEPEAVDSYFNWNFFDAMLGQKEYYSVYVFEDTAAKLLKENKALKTAFEMEKSINPKFAQDGDAQLDWVYKHSEYYEKTHRLYPIFRIN
;
A
#
# COMPACT_ATOMS: atom_id res chain seq x y z
N MET A 1 13.18 -51.34 69.87
CA MET A 1 12.80 -50.20 69.02
C MET A 1 13.84 -50.08 67.91
N LYS A 2 13.52 -50.53 66.69
CA LYS A 2 14.41 -50.49 65.52
C LYS A 2 13.88 -49.41 64.57
N ASN A 3 14.68 -48.37 64.33
CA ASN A 3 14.36 -47.29 63.41
C ASN A 3 14.66 -47.73 61.97
N LEU A 4 13.66 -47.59 61.10
CA LEU A 4 13.75 -47.82 59.66
C LEU A 4 13.86 -46.45 58.98
N PRO A 5 14.87 -46.15 58.15
CA PRO A 5 14.91 -44.91 57.40
C PRO A 5 14.10 -45.07 56.12
N VAL A 6 13.05 -44.26 55.98
CA VAL A 6 12.30 -44.10 54.72
C VAL A 6 13.13 -43.23 53.79
N LEU A 7 13.65 -43.83 52.72
CA LEU A 7 14.35 -43.14 51.66
C LEU A 7 13.30 -42.49 50.73
N PHE A 8 13.17 -41.17 50.80
CA PHE A 8 12.38 -40.38 49.85
C PHE A 8 13.13 -40.33 48.52
N LEU A 9 12.68 -41.11 47.54
CA LEU A 9 13.11 -40.97 46.14
C LEU A 9 12.44 -39.71 45.55
N LEU A 10 13.20 -38.62 45.50
CA LEU A 10 12.89 -37.46 44.66
C LEU A 10 13.09 -37.88 43.19
N ILE A 11 12.02 -38.32 42.54
CA ILE A 11 11.96 -38.43 41.09
C ILE A 11 11.93 -37.01 40.55
N SER A 12 13.10 -36.46 40.23
CA SER A 12 13.24 -35.28 39.41
C SER A 12 12.74 -35.63 38.01
N THR A 13 11.46 -35.34 37.74
CA THR A 13 10.97 -35.25 36.37
C THR A 13 11.73 -34.11 35.71
N PHE A 14 12.82 -34.43 35.02
CA PHE A 14 13.40 -33.54 34.02
C PHE A 14 12.34 -33.38 32.93
N THR A 15 11.46 -32.40 33.10
CA THR A 15 10.68 -31.84 31.99
C THR A 15 11.70 -31.21 31.05
N PHE A 16 12.15 -31.98 30.06
CA PHE A 16 12.81 -31.42 28.89
C PHE A 16 11.82 -30.45 28.28
N SER A 17 11.98 -29.16 28.56
CA SER A 17 11.29 -28.11 27.82
C SER A 17 11.72 -28.28 26.36
N GLN A 18 10.81 -28.78 25.53
CA GLN A 18 11.09 -29.02 24.13
C GLN A 18 11.40 -27.66 23.50
N SER A 19 12.64 -27.49 23.03
CA SER A 19 13.06 -26.28 22.35
C SER A 19 12.29 -26.15 21.03
N PHE A 20 11.32 -25.22 20.98
CA PHE A 20 10.54 -24.92 19.77
C PHE A 20 11.37 -24.05 18.79
N GLN A 21 12.44 -24.61 18.24
CA GLN A 21 13.25 -23.90 17.23
C GLN A 21 12.48 -23.73 15.93
N THR A 22 12.60 -22.57 15.29
CA THR A 22 12.06 -22.35 13.93
C THR A 22 12.85 -23.20 12.91
N PRO A 23 12.30 -23.46 11.72
CA PRO A 23 13.05 -24.13 10.65
C PRO A 23 14.36 -23.41 10.32
N PHE A 24 14.33 -22.06 10.24
CA PHE A 24 15.54 -21.23 10.11
C PHE A 24 16.60 -21.51 11.18
N GLU A 25 16.22 -21.59 12.46
CA GLU A 25 17.16 -21.82 13.57
C GLU A 25 17.69 -23.26 13.65
N LYS A 26 17.00 -24.22 13.04
CA LYS A 26 17.50 -25.60 12.89
C LYS A 26 18.55 -25.71 11.78
N GLY A 27 18.54 -24.77 10.84
CA GLY A 27 19.49 -24.71 9.72
C GLY A 27 20.82 -24.06 10.07
N ASN A 28 21.56 -23.67 9.04
CA ASN A 28 22.88 -23.03 9.15
C ASN A 28 22.84 -21.49 9.23
N GLY A 29 21.65 -20.90 9.38
CA GLY A 29 21.44 -19.45 9.33
C GLY A 29 21.45 -18.86 7.92
N ASN A 30 21.49 -19.68 6.86
CA ASN A 30 21.35 -19.29 5.46
C ASN A 30 20.26 -20.07 4.70
N GLN A 31 19.44 -20.83 5.44
CA GLN A 31 18.31 -21.62 4.93
C GLN A 31 16.99 -20.96 5.35
N THR A 32 16.01 -20.97 4.46
CA THR A 32 14.72 -20.29 4.69
C THR A 32 13.62 -21.30 4.89
N THR A 33 12.63 -20.95 5.71
CA THR A 33 11.46 -21.80 5.94
C THR A 33 10.65 -22.04 4.65
N THR A 34 10.20 -23.28 4.43
CA THR A 34 9.24 -23.64 3.37
C THR A 34 7.78 -23.44 3.80
N PHE A 35 6.83 -23.43 2.86
CA PHE A 35 5.41 -23.22 3.18
C PHE A 35 4.88 -24.29 4.15
N ASP A 36 5.18 -25.56 3.90
CA ASP A 36 4.71 -26.66 4.75
C ASP A 36 5.34 -26.62 6.14
N GLU A 37 6.63 -26.31 6.24
CA GLU A 37 7.31 -26.13 7.53
C GLU A 37 6.75 -24.95 8.33
N MET A 38 6.46 -23.83 7.66
CA MET A 38 5.84 -22.65 8.28
C MET A 38 4.49 -23.01 8.89
N ARG A 39 3.61 -23.64 8.11
CA ARG A 39 2.27 -24.03 8.59
C ARG A 39 2.34 -25.04 9.72
N LYS A 40 3.17 -26.08 9.56
CA LYS A 40 3.38 -27.09 10.61
C LYS A 40 3.87 -26.46 11.90
N PHE A 41 4.84 -25.55 11.83
CA PHE A 41 5.36 -24.84 13.00
C PHE A 41 4.25 -24.06 13.74
N TYR A 42 3.45 -23.28 13.02
CA TYR A 42 2.39 -22.49 13.66
C TYR A 42 1.27 -23.35 14.22
N GLN A 43 0.90 -24.44 13.56
CA GLN A 43 -0.08 -25.41 14.06
C GLN A 43 0.41 -26.07 15.36
N GLU A 44 1.67 -26.50 15.40
CA GLU A 44 2.27 -27.10 16.60
C GLU A 44 2.38 -26.07 17.74
N LEU A 45 2.77 -24.83 17.43
CA LEU A 45 2.87 -23.74 18.40
C LEU A 45 1.49 -23.40 18.99
N ALA A 46 0.45 -23.27 18.15
CA ALA A 46 -0.92 -23.00 18.58
C ALA A 46 -1.50 -24.15 19.43
N LYS A 47 -1.15 -25.40 19.11
CA LYS A 47 -1.56 -26.58 19.89
C LYS A 47 -0.97 -26.58 21.30
N GLN A 48 0.27 -26.10 21.46
CA GLN A 48 0.93 -26.08 22.76
C GLN A 48 0.62 -24.83 23.60
N TYR A 49 0.45 -23.68 22.95
CA TYR A 49 0.31 -22.39 23.64
C TYR A 49 -1.04 -21.73 23.32
N PRO A 50 -1.99 -21.70 24.28
CA PRO A 50 -3.31 -21.05 24.08
C PRO A 50 -3.26 -19.53 23.85
N SER A 51 -2.09 -18.91 24.03
CA SER A 51 -1.85 -17.51 23.66
C SER A 51 -1.59 -17.32 22.16
N ILE A 52 -1.41 -18.41 21.40
CA ILE A 52 -1.24 -18.40 19.96
C ILE A 52 -2.52 -18.93 19.33
N SER A 53 -3.05 -18.17 18.37
CA SER A 53 -4.09 -18.65 17.46
C SER A 53 -3.60 -18.55 16.03
N TYR A 54 -4.15 -19.42 15.19
CA TYR A 54 -3.77 -19.62 13.80
C TYR A 54 -5.07 -19.76 13.01
N GLU A 55 -5.35 -18.80 12.14
CA GLU A 55 -6.59 -18.72 11.37
C GLU A 55 -6.29 -18.60 9.88
N THR A 56 -6.91 -19.45 9.07
CA THR A 56 -6.91 -19.28 7.61
C THR A 56 -7.96 -18.22 7.23
N LYS A 57 -7.54 -17.16 6.54
CA LYS A 57 -8.40 -16.03 6.17
C LYS A 57 -8.10 -15.59 4.73
N GLY A 58 -8.88 -16.11 3.79
CA GLY A 58 -8.68 -15.88 2.36
C GLY A 58 -7.70 -16.86 1.72
N GLU A 59 -7.36 -16.59 0.46
CA GLU A 59 -6.59 -17.47 -0.41
C GLU A 59 -5.74 -16.68 -1.43
N ASP A 60 -4.69 -17.33 -1.90
CA ASP A 60 -3.86 -16.91 -3.03
C ASP A 60 -4.56 -17.28 -4.37
N ASP A 61 -4.11 -16.72 -5.48
CA ASP A 61 -4.60 -17.03 -6.83
C ASP A 61 -4.44 -18.52 -7.22
N ASN A 62 -3.49 -19.25 -6.63
CA ASN A 62 -3.38 -20.70 -6.80
C ASN A 62 -4.34 -21.53 -5.91
N GLY A 63 -5.20 -20.87 -5.12
CA GLY A 63 -6.12 -21.52 -4.18
C GLY A 63 -5.49 -21.97 -2.86
N ALA A 64 -4.20 -21.70 -2.63
CA ALA A 64 -3.56 -21.99 -1.35
C ALA A 64 -4.07 -21.01 -0.28
N PRO A 65 -4.23 -21.46 0.98
CA PRO A 65 -4.75 -20.62 2.05
C PRO A 65 -3.74 -19.54 2.48
N ILE A 66 -4.25 -18.34 2.79
CA ILE A 66 -3.47 -17.30 3.48
C ILE A 66 -3.77 -17.38 4.97
N ASP A 67 -2.72 -17.60 5.77
CA ASP A 67 -2.83 -17.82 7.20
C ASP A 67 -2.44 -16.58 8.00
N VAL A 68 -3.24 -16.28 9.02
CA VAL A 68 -3.02 -15.22 10.01
C VAL A 68 -2.66 -15.87 11.34
N VAL A 69 -1.53 -15.46 11.91
CA VAL A 69 -1.06 -15.89 13.23
C VAL A 69 -1.25 -14.75 14.21
N ILE A 70 -1.75 -15.06 15.41
CA ILE A 70 -2.13 -14.07 16.42
C ILE A 70 -1.54 -14.49 17.76
N PHE A 71 -0.76 -13.59 18.37
CA PHE A 71 -0.38 -13.69 19.78
C PHE A 71 -1.29 -12.80 20.62
N ASN A 72 -2.05 -13.43 21.50
CA ASN A 72 -2.94 -12.78 22.44
C ASN A 72 -2.64 -13.24 23.88
N PRO A 73 -2.16 -12.35 24.76
CA PRO A 73 -1.81 -12.71 26.14
C PRO A 73 -3.04 -13.06 26.99
N THR A 74 -4.24 -12.63 26.61
CA THR A 74 -5.49 -12.86 27.39
C THR A 74 -6.08 -14.25 27.17
N LYS A 75 -5.67 -14.97 26.11
CA LYS A 75 -6.21 -16.28 25.71
C LYS A 75 -7.72 -16.26 25.40
N GLN A 76 -8.31 -15.08 25.22
CA GLN A 76 -9.68 -14.89 24.76
C GLN A 76 -9.75 -14.93 23.23
N SER A 77 -10.97 -14.92 22.68
CA SER A 77 -11.20 -14.68 21.25
C SER A 77 -10.54 -13.37 20.81
N PHE A 78 -10.13 -13.25 19.55
CA PHE A 78 -9.56 -12.01 19.02
C PHE A 78 -10.51 -10.81 19.22
N GLU A 79 -11.81 -10.99 18.97
CA GLU A 79 -12.82 -9.94 19.07
C GLU A 79 -13.00 -9.42 20.51
N ASP A 80 -12.88 -10.28 21.51
CA ASP A 80 -12.96 -9.87 22.90
C ASP A 80 -11.65 -9.24 23.38
N ALA A 81 -10.53 -9.86 23.01
CA ALA A 81 -9.22 -9.43 23.47
C ALA A 81 -8.82 -8.04 22.94
N ARG A 82 -9.27 -7.67 21.73
CA ARG A 82 -8.89 -6.41 21.10
C ARG A 82 -9.57 -5.18 21.73
N LYS A 83 -10.63 -5.38 22.52
CA LYS A 83 -11.34 -4.28 23.18
C LYS A 83 -10.38 -3.54 24.12
N GLY A 84 -10.09 -2.27 23.81
CA GLY A 84 -9.19 -1.43 24.59
C GLY A 84 -7.69 -1.75 24.43
N LYS A 85 -7.32 -2.58 23.45
CA LYS A 85 -5.92 -2.88 23.10
C LYS A 85 -5.56 -2.33 21.73
N SER A 86 -4.28 -2.08 21.51
CA SER A 86 -3.78 -1.80 20.17
C SER A 86 -3.49 -3.10 19.41
N VAL A 87 -3.64 -3.06 18.10
CA VAL A 87 -3.32 -4.18 17.20
C VAL A 87 -2.10 -3.79 16.36
N LEU A 88 -1.03 -4.56 16.51
CA LEU A 88 0.12 -4.54 15.60
C LEU A 88 -0.09 -5.62 14.54
N PHE A 89 -0.08 -5.22 13.27
CA PHE A 89 -0.24 -6.11 12.13
C PHE A 89 1.03 -6.16 11.27
N VAL A 90 1.57 -7.35 11.08
CA VAL A 90 2.77 -7.58 10.25
C VAL A 90 2.39 -8.33 8.97
N ASN A 91 2.84 -7.82 7.83
CA ASN A 91 2.76 -8.53 6.57
C ASN A 91 4.13 -9.11 6.21
N ASN A 92 4.16 -10.40 5.87
CA ASN A 92 5.38 -11.11 5.52
C ASN A 92 5.25 -11.75 4.15
N GLY A 93 6.37 -11.82 3.42
CA GLY A 93 6.45 -12.59 2.19
C GLY A 93 5.53 -12.07 1.10
N ILE A 94 5.35 -10.74 0.99
CA ILE A 94 4.78 -10.13 -0.22
C ILE A 94 5.67 -10.39 -1.44
N HIS A 95 6.98 -10.38 -1.21
CA HIS A 95 8.00 -10.93 -2.10
C HIS A 95 8.74 -12.06 -1.37
N PRO A 96 8.36 -13.33 -1.57
CA PRO A 96 8.97 -14.48 -0.90
C PRO A 96 10.46 -14.72 -1.23
N GLY A 97 11.02 -13.97 -2.17
CA GLY A 97 12.48 -13.84 -2.38
C GLY A 97 13.20 -13.04 -1.28
N GLU A 98 12.42 -12.45 -0.37
CA GLU A 98 12.80 -11.58 0.74
C GLU A 98 12.25 -12.18 2.04
N PRO A 99 12.66 -13.41 2.41
CA PRO A 99 11.97 -14.24 3.41
C PRO A 99 12.20 -13.78 4.86
N ASP A 100 13.04 -12.79 5.08
CA ASP A 100 13.52 -12.32 6.37
C ASP A 100 12.40 -12.08 7.40
N GLY A 101 11.27 -11.51 6.97
CA GLY A 101 10.10 -11.28 7.81
C GLY A 101 9.39 -12.56 8.25
N ILE A 102 9.35 -13.59 7.40
CA ILE A 102 8.72 -14.88 7.70
C ILE A 102 9.43 -15.52 8.89
N ASP A 103 10.74 -15.69 8.78
CA ASP A 103 11.54 -16.37 9.81
C ASP A 103 11.65 -15.54 11.10
N ALA A 104 11.81 -14.22 10.98
CA ALA A 104 11.80 -13.32 12.14
C ALA A 104 10.46 -13.34 12.89
N THR A 105 9.33 -13.40 12.18
CA THR A 105 8.00 -13.46 12.80
C THR A 105 7.78 -14.79 13.50
N MET A 106 8.22 -15.91 12.91
CA MET A 106 8.17 -17.22 13.57
C MET A 106 8.96 -17.22 14.87
N MET A 107 10.17 -16.63 14.87
CA MET A 107 11.00 -16.50 16.06
C MET A 107 10.29 -15.66 17.14
N LEU A 108 9.70 -14.52 16.76
CA LEU A 108 8.99 -13.63 17.67
C LEU A 108 7.78 -14.30 18.32
N MET A 109 6.93 -14.94 17.51
CA MET A 109 5.73 -15.63 18.00
C MET A 109 6.06 -16.70 19.02
N ARG A 110 7.13 -17.46 18.77
CA ARG A 110 7.62 -18.48 19.69
C ARG A 110 8.27 -17.90 20.94
N ASP A 111 9.03 -16.82 20.82
CA ASP A 111 9.63 -16.13 21.96
C ASP A 111 8.57 -15.51 22.89
N LEU A 112 7.46 -15.00 22.33
CA LEU A 112 6.29 -14.52 23.08
C LEU A 112 5.54 -15.68 23.76
N ALA A 113 5.28 -16.76 23.04
CA ALA A 113 4.53 -17.92 23.56
C ALA A 113 5.26 -18.65 24.69
N THR A 114 6.58 -18.78 24.57
CA THR A 114 7.45 -19.43 25.56
C THR A 114 7.81 -18.52 26.73
N GLY A 115 7.52 -17.22 26.66
CA GLY A 115 7.91 -16.24 27.67
C GLY A 115 9.39 -15.88 27.68
N LYS A 116 10.15 -16.22 26.61
CA LYS A 116 11.55 -15.81 26.45
C LYS A 116 11.69 -14.29 26.33
N ILE A 117 10.69 -13.63 25.73
CA ILE A 117 10.52 -12.18 25.84
C ILE A 117 9.22 -11.87 26.59
N LYS A 118 9.17 -10.68 27.19
CA LYS A 118 8.02 -10.22 27.95
C LYS A 118 6.81 -10.05 27.01
N ALA A 119 5.69 -10.69 27.35
CA ALA A 119 4.44 -10.48 26.64
C ALA A 119 3.91 -9.04 26.84
N PRO A 120 3.41 -8.38 25.77
CA PRO A 120 2.73 -7.09 25.90
C PRO A 120 1.47 -7.22 26.75
N LYS A 121 1.07 -6.14 27.43
CA LYS A 121 -0.17 -6.08 28.21
C LYS A 121 -1.34 -5.52 27.39
N ASN A 122 -1.06 -4.54 26.56
CA ASN A 122 -2.00 -3.66 25.87
C ASN A 122 -1.98 -3.85 24.34
N VAL A 123 -1.20 -4.81 23.82
CA VAL A 123 -1.08 -5.07 22.38
C VAL A 123 -1.46 -6.51 22.04
N ILE A 124 -2.12 -6.68 20.91
CA ILE A 124 -2.25 -7.96 20.22
C ILE A 124 -1.32 -7.92 19.01
N PHE A 125 -0.41 -8.88 18.94
CA PHE A 125 0.46 -9.05 17.77
C PHE A 125 -0.24 -9.96 16.78
N THR A 126 -0.33 -9.54 15.53
CA THR A 126 -0.95 -10.28 14.44
C THR A 126 -0.03 -10.25 13.22
N ALA A 127 0.00 -11.33 12.44
CA ALA A 127 0.75 -11.34 11.20
C ALA A 127 0.10 -12.21 10.14
N ILE A 128 0.16 -11.79 8.87
CA ILE A 128 0.08 -12.73 7.76
C ILE A 128 1.40 -13.51 7.76
N ALA A 129 1.31 -14.84 7.86
CA ALA A 129 2.49 -15.71 7.94
C ALA A 129 3.30 -15.66 6.63
N ASN A 130 2.61 -15.74 5.50
CA ASN A 130 3.14 -15.49 4.17
C ASN A 130 2.01 -15.00 3.26
N TYR A 131 2.20 -13.86 2.59
CA TYR A 131 1.17 -13.23 1.76
C TYR A 131 1.13 -13.75 0.34
N ASN A 132 2.29 -13.93 -0.30
CA ASN A 132 2.43 -14.49 -1.64
C ASN A 132 2.77 -15.98 -1.56
N VAL A 133 1.77 -16.81 -1.26
CA VAL A 133 1.96 -18.25 -1.02
C VAL A 133 2.43 -18.96 -2.28
N SER A 134 1.86 -18.62 -3.43
CA SER A 134 2.28 -19.18 -4.72
C SER A 134 3.73 -18.81 -5.06
N GLY A 135 4.15 -17.58 -4.79
CA GLY A 135 5.55 -17.16 -4.90
C GLY A 135 6.45 -17.93 -3.93
N MET A 136 5.99 -18.18 -2.70
CA MET A 136 6.74 -18.95 -1.70
C MET A 136 6.91 -20.43 -2.11
N MET A 137 5.95 -21.00 -2.83
CA MET A 137 6.02 -22.36 -3.38
C MET A 137 6.92 -22.43 -4.62
N ASN A 138 7.00 -21.35 -5.40
CA ASN A 138 7.94 -21.24 -6.52
C ASN A 138 9.36 -20.94 -6.03
N ARG A 139 10.01 -21.96 -5.46
CA ARG A 139 11.36 -21.85 -4.87
C ARG A 139 12.48 -22.15 -5.84
N GLY A 140 13.57 -21.42 -5.66
CA GLY A 140 14.82 -21.67 -6.36
C GLY A 140 15.98 -20.85 -5.80
N ARG A 141 17.14 -21.01 -6.46
CA ARG A 141 18.42 -20.43 -6.02
C ARG A 141 18.84 -19.22 -6.86
N PHE A 142 18.26 -19.07 -8.05
CA PHE A 142 18.85 -18.29 -9.14
C PHE A 142 17.96 -17.15 -9.66
N SER A 143 16.78 -16.92 -9.10
CA SER A 143 15.84 -15.91 -9.60
C SER A 143 16.14 -14.48 -9.13
N ARG A 144 17.11 -14.28 -8.21
CA ARG A 144 17.55 -12.96 -7.70
C ARG A 144 19.06 -12.78 -7.79
N ALA A 145 19.56 -12.37 -8.96
CA ALA A 145 20.99 -12.20 -9.23
C ALA A 145 21.66 -11.03 -8.48
N ASN A 146 20.88 -10.07 -7.97
CA ASN A 146 21.34 -8.85 -7.30
C ASN A 146 21.35 -8.95 -5.77
N GLN A 147 21.19 -10.14 -5.21
CA GLN A 147 21.03 -10.38 -3.78
C GLN A 147 22.06 -11.39 -3.27
N ASN A 148 22.68 -11.08 -2.13
CA ASN A 148 23.38 -12.09 -1.32
C ASN A 148 22.31 -12.87 -0.55
N GLY A 149 21.65 -13.78 -1.27
CA GLY A 149 20.44 -14.44 -0.83
C GLY A 149 20.72 -15.70 -0.01
N PRO A 150 19.69 -16.17 0.72
CA PRO A 150 19.72 -17.51 1.30
C PRO A 150 19.85 -18.57 0.21
N GLU A 151 20.18 -19.79 0.61
CA GLU A 151 20.44 -20.92 -0.30
C GLU A 151 19.30 -21.15 -1.30
N GLU A 152 18.06 -21.05 -0.81
CA GLU A 152 16.81 -21.09 -1.59
C GLU A 152 15.81 -20.08 -1.03
N TYR A 153 14.97 -19.54 -1.91
CA TYR A 153 13.94 -18.55 -1.59
C TYR A 153 12.82 -18.60 -2.63
N GLY A 154 11.70 -17.92 -2.36
CA GLY A 154 10.55 -17.90 -3.27
C GLY A 154 10.64 -16.85 -4.38
N PHE A 155 9.71 -16.89 -5.31
CA PHE A 155 9.64 -15.99 -6.46
C PHE A 155 8.88 -14.69 -6.16
N ARG A 156 9.20 -13.60 -6.87
CA ARG A 156 8.62 -12.27 -6.64
C ARG A 156 7.14 -12.20 -7.03
N GLY A 157 6.80 -12.71 -8.21
CA GLY A 157 5.43 -12.72 -8.71
C GLY A 157 4.58 -13.79 -8.04
N ASN A 158 3.27 -13.56 -7.95
CA ASN A 158 2.32 -14.61 -7.54
C ASN A 158 1.99 -15.57 -8.69
N ALA A 159 1.01 -16.46 -8.52
CA ALA A 159 0.59 -17.44 -9.53
C ALA A 159 0.15 -16.81 -10.87
N ARG A 160 -0.30 -15.55 -10.84
CA ARG A 160 -0.68 -14.77 -12.04
C ARG A 160 0.42 -13.79 -12.45
N ASN A 161 1.60 -13.91 -11.86
CA ASN A 161 2.79 -13.10 -12.09
C ASN A 161 2.63 -11.60 -11.76
N TYR A 162 1.66 -11.24 -10.90
CA TYR A 162 1.56 -9.88 -10.38
C TYR A 162 2.65 -9.61 -9.34
N ASP A 163 3.24 -8.41 -9.37
CA ASP A 163 3.89 -7.84 -8.21
C ASP A 163 2.80 -7.36 -7.23
N LEU A 164 2.56 -8.16 -6.19
CA LEU A 164 1.52 -7.86 -5.20
C LEU A 164 1.74 -6.54 -4.46
N ASN A 165 2.96 -5.99 -4.46
CA ASN A 165 3.26 -4.67 -3.89
C ASN A 165 2.78 -3.51 -4.79
N ARG A 166 1.83 -3.75 -5.69
CA ARG A 166 1.13 -2.76 -6.52
C ARG A 166 -0.40 -2.99 -6.56
N ASP A 167 -0.91 -3.98 -5.83
CA ASP A 167 -2.28 -4.49 -6.02
C ASP A 167 -3.27 -4.05 -4.93
N PHE A 168 -2.87 -3.19 -4.00
CA PHE A 168 -3.68 -2.84 -2.82
C PHE A 168 -4.90 -1.95 -3.11
N ILE A 169 -5.06 -1.43 -4.35
CA ILE A 169 -6.24 -0.65 -4.78
C ILE A 169 -6.99 -1.34 -5.91
N LYS A 170 -6.31 -1.64 -7.03
CA LYS A 170 -6.93 -2.33 -8.18
C LYS A 170 -7.47 -3.70 -7.78
N THR A 171 -6.79 -4.39 -6.85
CA THR A 171 -7.27 -5.61 -6.20
C THR A 171 -7.61 -6.72 -7.21
N ASP A 172 -6.71 -6.96 -8.16
CA ASP A 172 -6.92 -7.94 -9.23
C ASP A 172 -6.64 -9.38 -8.79
N SER A 173 -5.79 -9.55 -7.77
CA SER A 173 -5.44 -10.86 -7.22
C SER A 173 -6.34 -11.24 -6.05
N LYS A 174 -6.53 -12.55 -5.86
CA LYS A 174 -7.13 -13.08 -4.62
C LYS A 174 -6.29 -12.77 -3.40
N ASN A 175 -4.97 -12.65 -3.54
CA ASN A 175 -4.08 -12.19 -2.48
C ASN A 175 -4.55 -10.81 -1.97
N SER A 176 -4.68 -9.82 -2.85
CA SER A 176 -5.10 -8.46 -2.44
C SER A 176 -6.50 -8.44 -1.81
N ARG A 177 -7.43 -9.24 -2.33
CA ARG A 177 -8.75 -9.41 -1.70
C ARG A 177 -8.64 -9.97 -0.28
N SER A 178 -7.80 -10.98 -0.08
CA SER A 178 -7.53 -11.58 1.23
C SER A 178 -6.87 -10.59 2.17
N PHE A 179 -5.89 -9.81 1.70
CA PHE A 179 -5.26 -8.76 2.52
C PHE A 179 -6.29 -7.75 3.00
N GLN A 180 -7.14 -7.21 2.10
CA GLN A 180 -8.15 -6.23 2.49
C GLN A 180 -9.17 -6.83 3.46
N GLN A 181 -9.61 -8.08 3.24
CA GLN A 181 -10.49 -8.78 4.18
C GLN A 181 -9.84 -8.93 5.57
N ILE A 182 -8.57 -9.34 5.63
CA ILE A 182 -7.81 -9.47 6.87
C ILE A 182 -7.64 -8.10 7.54
N PHE A 183 -7.21 -7.09 6.79
CA PHE A 183 -6.98 -5.75 7.30
C PHE A 183 -8.26 -5.14 7.90
N GLN A 184 -9.39 -5.26 7.19
CA GLN A 184 -10.67 -4.74 7.66
C GLN A 184 -11.27 -5.53 8.82
N TRP A 185 -10.88 -6.79 8.97
CA TRP A 185 -11.18 -7.59 10.16
C TRP A 185 -10.34 -7.15 11.37
N LEU A 186 -9.01 -7.08 11.19
CA LEU A 186 -8.06 -6.74 12.25
C LEU A 186 -8.18 -5.30 12.73
N LYS A 187 -8.40 -4.35 11.80
CA LYS A 187 -8.42 -2.89 12.02
C LYS A 187 -7.19 -2.38 12.78
N PRO A 188 -5.97 -2.61 12.25
CA PRO A 188 -4.73 -2.36 12.98
C PRO A 188 -4.52 -0.88 13.32
N ASP A 189 -3.79 -0.64 14.40
CA ASP A 189 -3.28 0.68 14.77
C ASP A 189 -1.93 0.96 14.12
N VAL A 190 -1.09 -0.07 14.06
CA VAL A 190 0.26 -0.04 13.50
C VAL A 190 0.45 -1.23 12.57
N PHE A 191 1.08 -0.97 11.45
CA PHE A 191 1.35 -1.92 10.38
C PHE A 191 2.83 -1.94 10.04
N ILE A 192 3.39 -3.14 9.87
CA ILE A 192 4.77 -3.35 9.41
C ILE A 192 4.72 -4.24 8.17
N ASP A 193 5.33 -3.80 7.08
CA ASP A 193 5.54 -4.61 5.89
C ASP A 193 7.01 -4.99 5.80
N ASN A 194 7.33 -6.29 5.87
CA ASN A 194 8.71 -6.76 5.89
C ASN A 194 9.24 -7.04 4.47
N HIS A 195 10.30 -6.34 4.07
CA HIS A 195 10.97 -6.41 2.77
C HIS A 195 12.49 -6.49 2.89
N VAL A 196 13.13 -6.69 1.74
CA VAL A 196 14.57 -6.59 1.54
C VAL A 196 14.85 -5.63 0.38
N SER A 197 15.62 -4.58 0.67
CA SER A 197 15.94 -3.49 -0.26
C SER A 197 16.72 -3.97 -1.48
N ASN A 198 16.61 -3.21 -2.56
CA ASN A 198 17.50 -3.27 -3.71
C ASN A 198 18.36 -1.99 -3.77
N GLY A 199 19.46 -1.98 -4.54
CA GLY A 199 20.21 -0.76 -4.83
C GLY A 199 21.72 -0.87 -4.65
N ALA A 200 22.36 0.25 -4.25
CA ALA A 200 23.79 0.36 -4.01
C ALA A 200 24.26 -0.45 -2.78
N ASP A 201 25.57 -0.71 -2.68
CA ASP A 201 26.18 -1.30 -1.48
C ASP A 201 26.57 -0.18 -0.50
N TYR A 202 25.97 -0.19 0.68
CA TYR A 202 26.24 0.77 1.76
C TYR A 202 26.44 0.05 3.09
N GLN A 203 26.83 0.79 4.15
CA GLN A 203 27.20 0.16 5.42
C GLN A 203 25.99 -0.37 6.21
N TYR A 204 24.81 0.21 6.00
CA TYR A 204 23.59 -0.13 6.74
C TYR A 204 23.09 -1.56 6.47
N THR A 205 22.64 -2.23 7.54
CA THR A 205 21.85 -3.47 7.43
C THR A 205 20.36 -3.18 7.42
N PHE A 206 19.95 -2.09 8.08
CA PHE A 206 18.56 -1.67 8.20
C PHE A 206 18.32 -0.37 7.45
N THR A 207 17.44 -0.40 6.45
CA THR A 207 16.79 0.80 5.94
C THR A 207 15.29 0.69 6.17
N TYR A 208 14.58 1.81 6.06
CA TYR A 208 13.14 1.82 6.32
C TYR A 208 12.44 2.85 5.44
N ILE A 209 11.18 2.57 5.12
CA ILE A 209 10.25 3.55 4.58
C ILE A 209 9.21 3.82 5.66
N SER A 210 9.27 5.01 6.25
CA SER A 210 8.13 5.53 7.00
C SER A 210 7.08 5.97 6.01
N THR A 211 5.81 5.60 6.25
CA THR A 211 4.69 6.25 5.56
C THR A 211 4.87 7.76 5.53
N ASN A 212 4.62 8.37 4.38
CA ASN A 212 4.74 9.80 4.21
C ASN A 212 3.84 10.56 5.22
N LYS A 213 4.44 11.51 5.96
CA LYS A 213 3.78 12.23 7.06
C LYS A 213 2.53 12.96 6.59
N GLU A 214 2.57 13.60 5.43
CA GLU A 214 1.43 14.37 4.95
C GLU A 214 0.27 13.49 4.47
N ARG A 215 0.56 12.32 3.87
CA ARG A 215 -0.45 11.31 3.52
C ARG A 215 -1.13 10.69 4.74
N LEU A 216 -0.37 10.43 5.81
CA LEU A 216 -0.95 9.93 7.06
C LEU A 216 -1.89 10.98 7.70
N GLY A 217 -1.60 12.25 7.50
CA GLY A 217 -2.34 13.40 8.02
C GLY A 217 -1.56 14.13 9.11
N THR A 218 -1.84 15.41 9.33
CA THR A 218 -1.00 16.27 10.17
C THR A 218 -0.80 15.72 11.58
N ILE A 219 -1.87 15.29 12.26
CA ILE A 219 -1.80 14.85 13.66
C ILE A 219 -1.03 13.53 13.80
N LEU A 220 -1.42 12.51 13.03
CA LEU A 220 -0.83 11.18 13.15
C LEU A 220 0.53 11.09 12.45
N GLY A 221 0.70 11.79 11.33
CA GLY A 221 1.94 11.93 10.57
C GLY A 221 3.06 12.59 11.38
N ASN A 222 2.76 13.70 12.05
CA ASN A 222 3.74 14.37 12.92
C ASN A 222 4.10 13.49 14.11
N TYR A 223 3.11 12.92 14.81
CA TYR A 223 3.39 11.99 15.91
C TYR A 223 4.26 10.80 15.48
N PHE A 224 3.94 10.17 14.34
CA PHE A 224 4.70 9.04 13.84
C PHE A 224 6.15 9.42 13.51
N ASN A 225 6.37 10.51 12.78
CA ASN A 225 7.70 10.88 12.31
C ASN A 225 8.55 11.58 13.37
N ASP A 226 7.95 12.41 14.23
CA ASP A 226 8.68 13.22 15.22
C ASP A 226 8.85 12.55 16.58
N GLU A 227 8.04 11.56 16.90
CA GLU A 227 8.12 10.84 18.17
C GLU A 227 8.38 9.35 17.96
N MET A 228 7.39 8.62 17.43
CA MET A 228 7.44 7.15 17.39
C MET A 228 8.64 6.63 16.59
N GLN A 229 8.78 7.00 15.33
CA GLN A 229 9.85 6.49 14.48
C GLN A 229 11.23 6.94 14.98
N LYS A 230 11.38 8.19 15.42
CA LYS A 230 12.64 8.67 16.01
C LYS A 230 13.04 7.88 17.24
N THR A 231 12.09 7.50 18.10
CA THR A 231 12.37 6.65 19.27
C THR A 231 12.74 5.22 18.86
N LEU A 232 12.00 4.61 17.93
CA LEU A 232 12.30 3.26 17.43
C LEU A 232 13.72 3.18 16.85
N LEU A 233 14.13 4.17 16.05
CA LEU A 233 15.47 4.18 15.45
C LEU A 233 16.58 4.37 16.50
N LYS A 234 16.35 5.22 17.52
CA LYS A 234 17.29 5.36 18.65
C LYS A 234 17.43 4.06 19.43
N ASN A 235 16.36 3.28 19.58
CA ASN A 235 16.43 1.99 20.25
C ASN A 235 17.17 0.94 19.40
N MET A 236 17.01 0.97 18.08
CA MET A 236 17.79 0.14 17.16
C MET A 236 19.29 0.49 17.21
N GLU A 237 19.63 1.77 17.27
CA GLU A 237 21.02 2.24 17.42
C GLU A 237 21.65 1.74 18.74
N LYS A 238 20.90 1.77 19.86
CA LYS A 238 21.36 1.19 21.15
C LYS A 238 21.62 -0.32 21.07
N LYS A 239 20.97 -1.03 20.14
CA LYS A 239 21.22 -2.46 19.85
C LYS A 239 22.38 -2.66 18.85
N GLY A 240 23.07 -1.59 18.46
CA GLY A 240 24.17 -1.63 17.49
C GLY A 240 23.72 -1.68 16.02
N VAL A 241 22.44 -1.45 15.74
CA VAL A 241 21.90 -1.46 14.38
C VAL A 241 21.86 -0.03 13.84
N ILE A 242 22.81 0.29 12.97
CA ILE A 242 22.76 1.55 12.21
C ILE A 242 21.64 1.50 11.18
N SER A 243 20.95 2.63 11.00
CA SER A 243 19.82 2.74 10.09
C SER A 243 19.80 4.05 9.32
N VAL A 244 19.10 4.04 8.19
CA VAL A 244 18.88 5.22 7.34
C VAL A 244 17.54 5.08 6.63
N PRO A 245 16.81 6.17 6.32
CA PRO A 245 15.69 6.09 5.40
C PRO A 245 16.10 5.38 4.11
N TYR A 246 15.19 4.63 3.50
CA TYR A 246 15.44 3.98 2.22
C TYR A 246 15.80 5.04 1.17
N VAL A 247 16.97 4.86 0.54
CA VAL A 247 17.47 5.75 -0.51
C VAL A 247 17.60 4.96 -1.79
N ASN A 248 17.05 5.51 -2.87
CA ASN A 248 17.10 4.85 -4.15
C ASN A 248 18.28 5.35 -4.98
N ILE A 249 19.33 4.54 -5.13
CA ILE A 249 20.57 4.90 -5.84
C ILE A 249 20.64 4.10 -7.15
N HIS A 250 19.95 4.57 -8.19
CA HIS A 250 20.04 3.98 -9.55
C HIS A 250 21.16 4.66 -10.34
N GLY A 251 22.41 4.35 -10.00
CA GLY A 251 23.58 4.78 -10.78
C GLY A 251 23.98 6.26 -10.64
N ASP A 252 23.36 7.00 -9.72
CA ASP A 252 23.71 8.40 -9.43
C ASP A 252 24.48 8.53 -8.10
N VAL A 253 25.30 9.57 -7.97
CA VAL A 253 26.02 9.86 -6.72
C VAL A 253 25.10 10.59 -5.73
N PRO A 254 25.27 10.43 -4.40
CA PRO A 254 24.39 11.03 -3.38
C PRO A 254 24.36 12.57 -3.33
N ASP A 255 25.04 13.27 -4.24
CA ASP A 255 25.36 14.69 -4.11
C ASP A 255 24.13 15.58 -4.33
N GLY A 256 23.11 15.09 -5.05
CA GLY A 256 21.80 15.75 -5.19
C GLY A 256 20.85 15.60 -4.00
N GLY A 257 21.20 14.74 -3.02
CA GLY A 257 20.33 14.36 -1.91
C GLY A 257 19.25 13.33 -2.30
N PHE A 258 18.46 12.91 -1.31
CA PHE A 258 17.47 11.84 -1.46
C PHE A 258 16.07 12.28 -1.05
N PRO A 259 15.06 12.16 -1.93
CA PRO A 259 13.68 12.30 -1.51
C PRO A 259 13.24 11.08 -0.69
N ALA A 260 12.43 11.32 0.34
CA ALA A 260 11.71 10.25 1.01
C ALA A 260 10.78 9.54 0.03
N PHE A 261 10.61 8.23 0.18
CA PHE A 261 9.67 7.50 -0.67
C PHE A 261 8.23 7.95 -0.36
N VAL A 262 7.44 8.20 -1.41
CA VAL A 262 6.01 8.52 -1.28
C VAL A 262 5.22 7.26 -1.56
N ASP A 263 4.76 6.60 -0.51
CA ASP A 263 3.92 5.41 -0.58
C ASP A 263 2.49 5.77 -1.00
N SER A 264 2.25 5.79 -2.32
CA SER A 264 0.91 5.96 -2.88
C SER A 264 -0.02 4.79 -2.51
N PRO A 265 -1.34 4.93 -2.66
CA PRO A 265 -2.32 3.93 -2.21
C PRO A 265 -2.10 2.51 -2.75
N ARG A 266 -1.45 2.34 -3.91
CA ARG A 266 -1.15 1.01 -4.47
C ARG A 266 -0.20 0.15 -3.64
N TYR A 267 0.56 0.74 -2.71
CA TYR A 267 1.48 0.04 -1.80
C TYR A 267 0.78 -0.31 -0.49
N ALA A 268 1.28 -1.34 0.23
CA ALA A 268 0.67 -1.80 1.47
C ALA A 268 0.51 -0.67 2.50
N THR A 269 1.61 0.00 2.84
CA THR A 269 1.61 1.11 3.82
C THR A 269 0.73 2.26 3.34
N GLY A 270 0.80 2.61 2.05
CA GLY A 270 -0.04 3.62 1.41
C GLY A 270 -1.53 3.33 1.56
N TYR A 271 -1.97 2.09 1.33
CA TYR A 271 -3.34 1.65 1.59
C TYR A 271 -3.71 1.73 3.08
N THR A 272 -2.83 1.29 3.99
CA THR A 272 -3.12 1.31 5.43
C THR A 272 -3.34 2.73 5.98
N THR A 273 -2.69 3.74 5.38
CA THR A 273 -2.89 5.16 5.75
C THR A 273 -4.31 5.66 5.51
N LEU A 274 -5.01 5.06 4.54
CA LEU A 274 -6.38 5.42 4.18
C LEU A 274 -7.36 5.13 5.32
N PHE A 275 -6.96 4.26 6.25
CA PHE A 275 -7.71 3.87 7.44
C PHE A 275 -6.99 4.30 8.74
N ASN A 276 -6.12 5.32 8.64
CA ASN A 276 -5.37 5.89 9.77
C ASN A 276 -4.53 4.85 10.55
N SER A 277 -4.01 3.81 9.89
CA SER A 277 -2.99 2.94 10.49
C SER A 277 -1.61 3.52 10.22
N ILE A 278 -0.74 3.54 11.23
CA ILE A 278 0.67 3.92 11.06
C ILE A 278 1.37 2.80 10.30
N GLY A 279 2.13 3.11 9.25
CA GLY A 279 2.80 2.11 8.41
C GLY A 279 4.32 2.33 8.33
N THR A 280 5.08 1.24 8.49
CA THR A 280 6.51 1.21 8.16
C THR A 280 6.82 0.03 7.25
N VAL A 281 7.61 0.26 6.21
CA VAL A 281 8.28 -0.82 5.47
C VAL A 281 9.66 -1.03 6.08
N VAL A 282 9.94 -2.27 6.52
CA VAL A 282 11.28 -2.70 6.90
C VAL A 282 12.01 -3.10 5.63
N GLU A 283 13.17 -2.49 5.38
CA GLU A 283 13.95 -2.69 4.16
C GLU A 283 15.38 -3.10 4.55
N THR A 284 15.59 -4.38 4.84
CA THR A 284 16.94 -4.87 5.15
C THR A 284 17.82 -4.91 3.90
N HIS A 285 19.14 -4.81 4.03
CA HIS A 285 20.00 -4.68 2.85
C HIS A 285 20.34 -6.04 2.20
N MET A 286 19.93 -6.24 0.94
CA MET A 286 20.09 -7.50 0.18
C MET A 286 21.52 -8.07 0.08
N LEU A 287 22.55 -7.25 0.29
CA LEU A 287 23.95 -7.70 0.24
C LEU A 287 24.52 -8.14 1.60
N LYS A 288 23.77 -7.92 2.69
CA LYS A 288 24.15 -8.35 4.04
C LYS A 288 23.79 -9.82 4.27
N PRO A 289 24.54 -10.54 5.15
CA PRO A 289 24.26 -11.93 5.46
C PRO A 289 22.82 -12.12 5.93
N TYR A 290 22.14 -13.13 5.41
CA TYR A 290 20.72 -13.36 5.67
C TYR A 290 20.38 -13.44 7.18
N LYS A 291 21.18 -14.16 7.98
CA LYS A 291 21.01 -14.21 9.45
C LYS A 291 20.98 -12.83 10.13
N ASP A 292 21.79 -11.89 9.64
CA ASP A 292 21.89 -10.56 10.23
C ASP A 292 20.65 -9.74 9.87
N ARG A 293 20.12 -9.93 8.66
CA ARG A 293 18.87 -9.32 8.22
C ARG A 293 17.67 -9.84 9.00
N VAL A 294 17.55 -11.16 9.19
CA VAL A 294 16.52 -11.79 10.05
C VAL A 294 16.57 -11.21 11.46
N LYS A 295 17.77 -11.10 12.05
CA LYS A 295 17.95 -10.52 13.39
C LYS A 295 17.46 -9.07 13.45
N VAL A 296 17.83 -8.24 12.48
CA VAL A 296 17.39 -6.82 12.42
C VAL A 296 15.87 -6.71 12.32
N THR A 297 15.24 -7.51 11.46
CA THR A 297 13.78 -7.55 11.30
C THR A 297 13.10 -7.95 12.61
N TYR A 298 13.60 -9.00 13.29
CA TYR A 298 13.13 -9.41 14.61
C TYR A 298 13.26 -8.27 15.64
N ASP A 299 14.44 -7.66 15.74
CA ASP A 299 14.73 -6.61 16.73
C ASP A 299 13.83 -5.38 16.54
N TYR A 300 13.50 -5.03 15.30
CA TYR A 300 12.60 -3.91 14.98
C TYR A 300 11.14 -4.22 15.30
N MET A 301 10.67 -5.45 15.05
CA MET A 301 9.32 -5.88 15.44
C MET A 301 9.15 -5.92 16.97
N VAL A 302 10.16 -6.42 17.69
CA VAL A 302 10.16 -6.39 19.17
C VAL A 302 10.13 -4.95 19.68
N ASP A 303 10.89 -4.04 19.05
CA ASP A 303 10.90 -2.64 19.47
C ASP A 303 9.55 -1.96 19.28
N ASN A 304 8.92 -2.18 18.13
CA ASN A 304 7.56 -1.71 17.86
C ASN A 304 6.56 -2.28 18.88
N LEU A 305 6.63 -3.58 19.14
CA LEU A 305 5.73 -4.22 20.11
C LEU A 305 5.82 -3.56 21.49
N ASN A 306 7.04 -3.32 21.98
CA ASN A 306 7.27 -2.66 23.26
C ASN A 306 6.82 -1.20 23.25
N TYR A 307 7.16 -0.44 22.20
CA TYR A 307 6.77 0.96 22.08
C TYR A 307 5.24 1.11 22.07
N ILE A 308 4.53 0.27 21.31
CA ILE A 308 3.08 0.28 21.24
C ILE A 308 2.49 -0.12 22.60
N ASP A 309 3.06 -1.10 23.30
CA ASP A 309 2.56 -1.53 24.61
C ASP A 309 2.58 -0.40 25.65
N GLU A 310 3.61 0.43 25.60
CA GLU A 310 3.77 1.60 26.46
C GLU A 310 2.88 2.78 26.02
N ASN A 311 2.66 2.95 24.71
CA ASN A 311 2.02 4.14 24.13
C ASN A 311 0.64 3.91 23.51
N TYR A 312 0.01 2.74 23.74
CA TYR A 312 -1.22 2.31 23.05
C TYR A 312 -2.35 3.35 23.10
N LYS A 313 -2.58 3.99 24.26
CA LYS A 313 -3.61 5.04 24.41
C LYS A 313 -3.31 6.26 23.55
N THR A 314 -2.06 6.69 23.53
CA THR A 314 -1.62 7.83 22.71
C THR A 314 -1.84 7.51 21.24
N ILE A 315 -1.45 6.32 20.78
CA ILE A 315 -1.66 5.89 19.39
C ILE A 315 -3.15 5.90 19.04
N GLN A 316 -4.00 5.25 19.85
CA GLN A 316 -5.45 5.22 19.62
C GLN A 316 -6.07 6.62 19.61
N GLN A 317 -5.66 7.49 20.55
CA GLN A 317 -6.10 8.88 20.61
C GLN A 317 -5.69 9.64 19.35
N LYS A 318 -4.42 9.57 18.93
CA LYS A 318 -3.92 10.26 17.74
C LYS A 318 -4.62 9.79 16.47
N ARG A 319 -4.91 8.49 16.34
CA ARG A 319 -5.71 7.96 15.21
C ARG A 319 -7.11 8.56 15.18
N ALA A 320 -7.81 8.57 16.31
CA ALA A 320 -9.16 9.12 16.42
C ALA A 320 -9.19 10.64 16.18
N GLU A 321 -8.21 11.39 16.68
CA GLU A 321 -8.04 12.82 16.40
C GLU A 321 -7.74 13.07 14.92
N ASN A 322 -6.88 12.26 14.32
CA ASN A 322 -6.48 12.42 12.94
C ASN A 322 -7.67 12.27 11.98
N LEU A 323 -8.56 11.30 12.22
CA LEU A 323 -9.77 11.10 11.42
C LEU A 323 -10.69 12.34 11.43
N LYS A 324 -10.76 13.08 12.54
CA LYS A 324 -11.61 14.29 12.66
C LYS A 324 -11.22 15.43 11.71
N GLN A 325 -10.04 15.37 11.08
CA GLN A 325 -9.60 16.34 10.08
C GLN A 325 -10.30 16.15 8.73
N TYR A 326 -10.85 14.96 8.46
CA TYR A 326 -11.42 14.59 7.16
C TYR A 326 -12.95 14.67 7.19
N LYS A 327 -13.45 15.90 7.34
CA LYS A 327 -14.90 16.19 7.36
C LYS A 327 -15.34 16.77 6.04
N VAL A 328 -16.61 16.55 5.71
CA VAL A 328 -17.31 17.24 4.61
C VAL A 328 -16.99 18.74 4.64
N GLY A 329 -16.65 19.31 3.49
CA GLY A 329 -16.29 20.71 3.35
C GLY A 329 -14.82 21.05 3.59
N ASN A 330 -14.05 20.16 4.23
CA ASN A 330 -12.60 20.36 4.37
C ASN A 330 -11.87 20.08 3.05
N ARG A 331 -10.64 20.59 2.94
CA ARG A 331 -9.73 20.27 1.81
C ARG A 331 -9.06 18.91 2.03
N TYR A 332 -8.84 18.19 0.94
CA TYR A 332 -8.08 16.94 0.89
C TYR A 332 -7.14 16.94 -0.31
N ALA A 333 -5.88 16.57 -0.08
CA ALA A 333 -4.86 16.50 -1.12
C ALA A 333 -4.90 15.14 -1.82
N LEU A 334 -5.06 15.14 -3.15
CA LEU A 334 -5.06 13.94 -4.00
C LEU A 334 -3.68 13.61 -4.58
N ALA A 335 -2.78 14.60 -4.60
CA ALA A 335 -1.44 14.47 -5.13
C ALA A 335 -0.47 15.36 -4.34
N TRP A 336 0.80 14.96 -4.33
CA TRP A 336 1.85 15.56 -3.52
C TRP A 336 3.05 15.90 -4.39
N LYS A 337 3.71 17.02 -4.09
CA LYS A 337 4.95 17.44 -4.73
C LYS A 337 6.02 17.67 -3.67
N LEU A 338 7.25 17.26 -3.95
CA LEU A 338 8.38 17.47 -3.07
C LEU A 338 8.63 18.96 -2.86
N ASP A 339 8.78 19.37 -1.60
CA ASP A 339 9.25 20.70 -1.23
C ASP A 339 10.78 20.68 -1.11
N SER A 340 11.46 20.98 -2.22
CA SER A 340 12.94 20.99 -2.27
C SER A 340 13.58 22.10 -1.44
N THR A 341 12.81 23.00 -0.82
CA THR A 341 13.32 24.03 0.08
C THR A 341 13.52 23.52 1.51
N LYS A 342 12.89 22.39 1.86
CA LYS A 342 12.98 21.78 3.18
C LYS A 342 13.71 20.45 3.13
N TYR A 343 14.79 20.36 3.89
CA TYR A 343 15.58 19.14 4.00
C TYR A 343 16.21 19.03 5.38
N GLU A 344 16.55 17.79 5.73
CA GLU A 344 17.40 17.47 6.87
C GLU A 344 18.76 16.99 6.33
N ASN A 345 19.82 17.14 7.14
CA ASN A 345 21.10 16.51 6.81
C ASN A 345 21.18 15.17 7.51
N ILE A 346 21.43 14.11 6.75
CA ILE A 346 21.73 12.78 7.28
C ILE A 346 23.21 12.48 7.04
N ASP A 347 23.88 11.93 8.04
CA ASP A 347 25.26 11.43 7.89
C ASP A 347 25.23 10.05 7.21
N PHE A 348 25.31 10.04 5.89
CA PHE A 348 25.19 8.84 5.08
C PHE A 348 26.47 8.01 5.06
N LYS A 349 26.36 6.74 5.47
CA LYS A 349 27.46 5.79 5.61
C LYS A 349 27.51 4.83 4.42
N GLY A 350 28.35 5.15 3.45
CA GLY A 350 28.52 4.38 2.22
C GLY A 350 29.88 3.71 2.07
N PHE A 351 30.06 3.05 0.93
CA PHE A 351 31.34 2.58 0.42
C PHE A 351 31.73 3.39 -0.82
N GLU A 352 33.01 3.69 -1.01
CA GLU A 352 33.47 4.45 -2.18
C GLU A 352 33.11 3.73 -3.49
N ALA A 353 32.48 4.47 -4.40
CA ALA A 353 32.26 4.03 -5.77
C ALA A 353 33.56 4.16 -6.57
N LYS A 354 34.07 3.03 -7.07
CA LYS A 354 35.24 2.93 -7.94
C LYS A 354 34.85 2.27 -9.26
N TYR A 355 35.71 2.40 -10.25
CA TYR A 355 35.49 1.83 -11.57
C TYR A 355 36.62 0.87 -11.96
N LYS A 356 36.25 -0.25 -12.59
CA LYS A 356 37.21 -1.21 -13.15
C LYS A 356 36.68 -1.82 -14.46
N PRO A 357 37.53 -2.41 -15.31
CA PRO A 357 37.06 -3.14 -16.48
C PRO A 357 36.11 -4.28 -16.10
N SER A 358 35.09 -4.49 -16.92
CA SER A 358 34.19 -5.63 -16.84
C SER A 358 34.88 -6.86 -17.40
N ASP A 359 34.93 -7.95 -16.64
CA ASP A 359 35.50 -9.22 -17.10
C ASP A 359 34.66 -9.85 -18.25
N ILE A 360 33.42 -9.37 -18.47
CA ILE A 360 32.53 -9.86 -19.53
C ILE A 360 32.63 -9.03 -20.81
N SER A 361 32.64 -7.70 -20.69
CA SER A 361 32.54 -6.79 -21.84
C SER A 361 33.79 -5.96 -22.10
N GLY A 362 34.78 -6.00 -21.21
CA GLY A 362 35.97 -5.14 -21.23
C GLY A 362 35.70 -3.66 -20.91
N LYS A 363 34.43 -3.22 -20.89
CA LYS A 363 34.05 -1.83 -20.62
C LYS A 363 34.15 -1.48 -19.14
N THR A 364 34.36 -0.21 -18.84
CA THR A 364 34.35 0.33 -17.48
C THR A 364 33.02 0.04 -16.78
N ARG A 365 33.08 -0.51 -15.57
CA ARG A 365 31.91 -0.78 -14.71
C ARG A 365 32.11 -0.24 -13.30
N LEU A 366 31.00 0.12 -12.66
CA LEU A 366 30.93 0.51 -11.26
C LEU A 366 31.21 -0.69 -10.33
N TRP A 367 31.91 -0.43 -9.23
CA TRP A 367 32.11 -1.34 -8.11
C TRP A 367 32.25 -0.54 -6.81
N TYR A 368 31.68 -1.04 -5.71
CA TYR A 368 31.79 -0.43 -4.38
C TYR A 368 32.92 -1.09 -3.57
N ASP A 369 33.89 -0.30 -3.13
CA ASP A 369 35.01 -0.78 -2.33
C ASP A 369 34.63 -0.88 -0.85
N ARG A 370 34.36 -2.10 -0.40
CA ARG A 370 33.97 -2.39 0.99
C ARG A 370 35.05 -2.04 2.02
N ASN A 371 36.30 -1.85 1.60
CA ASN A 371 37.39 -1.41 2.47
C ASN A 371 37.48 0.12 2.61
N SER A 372 36.91 0.86 1.64
CA SER A 372 36.85 2.32 1.63
C SER A 372 35.50 2.80 2.14
N LYS A 373 35.32 2.78 3.47
CA LYS A 373 34.13 3.32 4.14
C LYS A 373 34.20 4.85 4.18
N PHE A 374 33.07 5.51 3.90
CA PHE A 374 32.93 6.94 4.12
C PHE A 374 31.68 7.26 4.94
N SER A 375 31.68 8.45 5.51
CA SER A 375 30.51 9.09 6.11
C SER A 375 30.44 10.50 5.56
N LYS A 376 29.34 10.89 4.93
CA LYS A 376 29.18 12.24 4.39
C LYS A 376 27.79 12.81 4.65
N PRO A 377 27.67 14.10 4.95
CA PRO A 377 26.36 14.75 5.03
C PRO A 377 25.69 14.74 3.65
N VAL A 378 24.47 14.24 3.58
CA VAL A 378 23.62 14.32 2.38
C VAL A 378 22.27 14.92 2.75
N LYS A 379 21.68 15.66 1.82
CA LYS A 379 20.35 16.24 2.00
C LYS A 379 19.30 15.13 1.90
N PHE A 380 18.38 15.09 2.85
CA PHE A 380 17.21 14.23 2.83
C PHE A 380 15.95 15.08 2.80
N TYR A 381 15.16 14.94 1.73
CA TYR A 381 13.95 15.72 1.49
C TYR A 381 12.73 14.91 1.91
N ASN A 382 12.20 15.19 3.09
CA ASN A 382 11.10 14.44 3.71
C ASN A 382 9.79 15.22 3.80
N THR A 383 9.67 16.34 3.07
CA THR A 383 8.51 17.23 3.15
C THR A 383 7.86 17.38 1.78
N TYR A 384 6.55 17.25 1.77
CA TYR A 384 5.73 17.32 0.57
C TYR A 384 4.59 18.32 0.77
N VAL A 385 4.20 18.98 -0.31
CA VAL A 385 3.08 19.92 -0.33
C VAL A 385 2.00 19.43 -1.29
N PRO A 386 0.71 19.74 -1.05
CA PRO A 386 -0.36 19.39 -1.96
C PRO A 386 -0.10 19.93 -3.37
N ALA A 387 -0.09 19.04 -4.36
CA ALA A 387 -0.05 19.40 -5.78
C ALA A 387 -1.45 19.54 -6.36
N LYS A 388 -2.43 18.83 -5.78
CA LYS A 388 -3.83 18.84 -6.19
C LYS A 388 -4.71 18.61 -4.97
N GLU A 389 -5.76 19.40 -4.86
CA GLU A 389 -6.70 19.33 -3.75
C GLU A 389 -8.15 19.37 -4.22
N ILE A 390 -9.01 18.73 -3.43
CA ILE A 390 -10.46 18.80 -3.57
C ILE A 390 -11.11 19.22 -2.26
N THR A 391 -12.38 19.59 -2.33
CA THR A 391 -13.24 19.74 -1.14
C THR A 391 -13.98 18.44 -0.92
N ILE A 392 -13.96 17.90 0.30
CA ILE A 392 -14.64 16.63 0.63
C ILE A 392 -16.16 16.80 0.43
N PRO A 393 -16.79 16.04 -0.49
CA PRO A 393 -18.24 16.13 -0.72
C PRO A 393 -19.02 15.48 0.43
N LYS A 394 -20.35 15.69 0.50
CA LYS A 394 -21.21 15.00 1.48
C LYS A 394 -21.37 13.53 1.13
N TYR A 395 -21.61 13.24 -0.14
CA TYR A 395 -21.87 11.90 -0.65
C TYR A 395 -21.25 11.70 -2.03
N TYR A 396 -20.90 10.45 -2.33
CA TYR A 396 -20.88 9.98 -3.72
C TYR A 396 -22.20 9.28 -4.07
N VAL A 397 -22.55 9.26 -5.35
CA VAL A 397 -23.61 8.38 -5.89
C VAL A 397 -22.97 7.47 -6.93
N ILE A 398 -23.19 6.16 -6.77
CA ILE A 398 -22.58 5.11 -7.58
C ILE A 398 -23.70 4.27 -8.20
N PRO A 399 -23.87 4.31 -9.54
CA PRO A 399 -24.83 3.47 -10.23
C PRO A 399 -24.53 1.98 -10.03
N GLN A 400 -25.57 1.15 -9.97
CA GLN A 400 -25.41 -0.31 -9.85
C GLN A 400 -24.70 -0.96 -11.06
N SER A 401 -24.59 -0.25 -12.19
CA SER A 401 -23.77 -0.68 -13.34
C SER A 401 -22.29 -0.78 -12.99
N GLU A 402 -21.82 0.01 -12.02
CA GLU A 402 -20.43 0.01 -11.56
C GLU A 402 -20.18 -1.08 -10.50
N TRP A 403 -20.69 -2.29 -10.76
CA TRP A 403 -20.71 -3.40 -9.81
C TRP A 403 -19.32 -3.79 -9.29
N LYS A 404 -18.28 -3.70 -10.13
CA LYS A 404 -16.89 -3.94 -9.71
C LYS A 404 -16.46 -2.99 -8.61
N ILE A 405 -16.78 -1.71 -8.76
CA ILE A 405 -16.47 -0.67 -7.78
C ILE A 405 -17.23 -0.96 -6.49
N ILE A 406 -18.53 -1.24 -6.60
CA ILE A 406 -19.39 -1.57 -5.45
C ILE A 406 -18.81 -2.77 -4.68
N ASP A 407 -18.33 -3.80 -5.36
CA ASP A 407 -17.73 -4.99 -4.71
C ASP A 407 -16.41 -4.67 -4.00
N LEU A 408 -15.58 -3.80 -4.57
CA LEU A 408 -14.36 -3.31 -3.90
C LEU A 408 -14.68 -2.44 -2.68
N LEU A 409 -15.71 -1.59 -2.77
CA LEU A 409 -16.18 -0.81 -1.62
C LEU A 409 -16.71 -1.72 -0.51
N ARG A 410 -17.48 -2.77 -0.83
CA ARG A 410 -17.94 -3.77 0.16
C ARG A 410 -16.80 -4.51 0.83
N LEU A 411 -15.80 -4.93 0.05
CA LEU A 411 -14.60 -5.59 0.57
C LEU A 411 -13.87 -4.73 1.60
N ASN A 412 -13.88 -3.41 1.39
CA ASN A 412 -13.30 -2.41 2.28
C ASN A 412 -14.23 -1.93 3.40
N GLN A 413 -15.36 -2.62 3.63
CA GLN A 413 -16.38 -2.30 4.62
C GLN A 413 -16.91 -0.84 4.52
N ILE A 414 -16.91 -0.28 3.30
CA ILE A 414 -17.48 1.04 3.06
C ILE A 414 -18.99 0.98 3.23
N LYS A 415 -19.53 1.90 4.04
CA LYS A 415 -20.96 2.07 4.21
C LYS A 415 -21.56 2.65 2.93
N MET A 416 -22.56 1.96 2.38
CA MET A 416 -23.32 2.38 1.21
C MET A 416 -24.81 2.23 1.49
N ILE A 417 -25.62 3.18 1.03
CA ILE A 417 -27.06 3.24 1.26
C ILE A 417 -27.76 3.07 -0.09
N PRO A 418 -28.49 1.98 -0.34
CA PRO A 418 -29.21 1.81 -1.59
C PRO A 418 -30.35 2.82 -1.73
N ILE A 419 -30.50 3.38 -2.92
CA ILE A 419 -31.64 4.19 -3.33
C ILE A 419 -32.83 3.25 -3.49
N LYS A 420 -33.93 3.53 -2.77
CA LYS A 420 -35.10 2.64 -2.70
C LYS A 420 -36.08 2.80 -3.86
N GLN A 421 -36.08 3.96 -4.50
CA GLN A 421 -36.98 4.30 -5.60
C GLN A 421 -36.27 5.24 -6.57
N ASP A 422 -36.63 5.16 -7.84
CA ASP A 422 -36.11 6.06 -8.87
C ASP A 422 -36.23 7.51 -8.42
N SER A 423 -35.11 8.23 -8.46
CA SER A 423 -34.97 9.54 -7.85
C SER A 423 -34.15 10.46 -8.75
N ALA A 424 -34.48 11.74 -8.78
CA ALA A 424 -33.71 12.73 -9.52
C ALA A 424 -33.01 13.66 -8.52
N ILE A 425 -31.67 13.56 -8.47
CA ILE A 425 -30.83 14.20 -7.46
C ILE A 425 -29.97 15.26 -8.14
N THR A 426 -29.82 16.43 -7.51
CA THR A 426 -28.86 17.44 -7.94
C THR A 426 -27.46 16.99 -7.55
N VAL A 427 -26.58 16.83 -8.53
CA VAL A 427 -25.22 16.35 -8.36
C VAL A 427 -24.22 17.24 -9.09
N GLU A 428 -22.98 17.21 -8.64
CA GLU A 428 -21.82 17.61 -9.43
C GLU A 428 -21.28 16.36 -10.14
N GLN A 429 -21.11 16.44 -11.45
CA GLN A 429 -20.59 15.39 -12.31
C GLN A 429 -19.26 15.80 -12.93
N TYR A 430 -18.40 14.82 -13.16
CA TYR A 430 -17.14 15.02 -13.86
C TYR A 430 -17.24 14.56 -15.30
N ARG A 431 -16.65 15.34 -16.21
CA ARG A 431 -16.32 14.89 -17.55
C ARG A 431 -14.81 14.84 -17.69
N ILE A 432 -14.26 13.72 -18.14
CA ILE A 432 -12.82 13.63 -18.38
C ILE A 432 -12.48 14.60 -19.51
N LYS A 433 -11.61 15.56 -19.23
CA LYS A 433 -11.15 16.57 -20.19
C LYS A 433 -9.91 16.07 -20.92
N ASP A 434 -8.94 15.55 -20.18
CA ASP A 434 -7.67 15.07 -20.71
C ASP A 434 -7.03 14.04 -19.76
N PHE A 435 -6.21 13.16 -20.31
CA PHE A 435 -5.39 12.18 -19.58
C PHE A 435 -4.35 11.59 -20.55
N LYS A 436 -3.27 11.04 -19.99
CA LYS A 436 -2.27 10.27 -20.73
C LYS A 436 -2.33 8.81 -20.31
N THR A 437 -1.85 7.91 -21.17
CA THR A 437 -1.80 6.47 -20.89
C THR A 437 -0.39 5.95 -21.14
N VAL A 438 0.10 5.07 -20.27
CA VAL A 438 1.41 4.43 -20.46
C VAL A 438 1.43 3.55 -21.72
N PRO A 439 2.55 3.45 -22.45
CA PRO A 439 2.59 2.71 -23.72
C PRO A 439 2.69 1.19 -23.54
N ASN A 440 3.08 0.71 -22.36
CA ASN A 440 3.26 -0.71 -22.06
C ASN A 440 2.39 -1.13 -20.88
N PRO A 441 1.91 -2.38 -20.84
CA PRO A 441 1.14 -2.87 -19.71
C PRO A 441 1.99 -2.82 -18.44
N TYR A 442 1.34 -2.43 -17.34
CA TYR A 442 1.91 -2.34 -16.01
C TYR A 442 0.98 -3.05 -15.03
N GLU A 443 1.43 -4.17 -14.46
CA GLU A 443 0.65 -4.96 -13.51
C GLU A 443 -0.79 -5.23 -13.99
N GLY A 444 -0.94 -5.68 -15.24
CA GLY A 444 -2.23 -6.02 -15.84
C GLY A 444 -3.04 -4.85 -16.43
N HIS A 445 -2.54 -3.61 -16.36
CA HIS A 445 -3.29 -2.42 -16.79
C HIS A 445 -2.48 -1.51 -17.74
N TYR A 446 -3.20 -0.71 -18.52
CA TYR A 446 -2.65 0.47 -19.20
C TYR A 446 -3.04 1.71 -18.37
N LEU A 447 -2.19 2.03 -17.38
CA LEU A 447 -2.44 3.08 -16.40
C LEU A 447 -2.61 4.46 -17.05
N HIS A 448 -3.65 5.19 -16.67
CA HIS A 448 -3.79 6.61 -16.98
C HIS A 448 -3.10 7.50 -15.93
N TYR A 449 -2.67 8.69 -16.38
CA TYR A 449 -2.02 9.70 -15.54
C TYR A 449 -2.23 11.10 -16.13
N ASP A 450 -1.81 12.15 -15.41
CA ASP A 450 -2.09 13.55 -15.78
C ASP A 450 -3.58 13.78 -16.09
N THR A 451 -4.46 13.20 -15.27
CA THR A 451 -5.91 13.26 -15.48
C THR A 451 -6.48 14.61 -15.07
N PHE A 452 -7.26 15.19 -15.97
CA PHE A 452 -7.98 16.45 -15.79
C PHE A 452 -9.46 16.28 -16.06
N VAL A 453 -10.30 16.89 -15.22
CA VAL A 453 -11.76 16.88 -15.40
C VAL A 453 -12.35 18.28 -15.49
N THR A 454 -13.49 18.40 -16.18
CA THR A 454 -14.41 19.54 -16.02
C THR A 454 -15.55 19.14 -15.10
N LYS A 455 -16.09 20.12 -14.37
CA LYS A 455 -17.19 19.93 -13.42
C LYS A 455 -18.45 20.57 -13.96
N GLU A 456 -19.56 19.86 -13.88
CA GLU A 456 -20.88 20.35 -14.25
C GLU A 456 -21.85 20.05 -13.11
N SER A 457 -22.76 20.96 -12.79
CA SER A 457 -23.83 20.72 -11.82
C SER A 457 -25.15 20.55 -12.54
N GLY A 458 -25.94 19.54 -12.15
CA GLY A 458 -27.20 19.25 -12.82
C GLY A 458 -28.04 18.24 -12.06
N LYS A 459 -29.30 18.09 -12.50
CA LYS A 459 -30.22 17.09 -11.97
C LYS A 459 -30.08 15.80 -12.77
N THR A 460 -29.59 14.74 -12.11
CA THR A 460 -29.39 13.42 -12.73
C THR A 460 -30.40 12.43 -12.18
N LYS A 461 -30.93 11.57 -13.06
CA LYS A 461 -31.85 10.48 -12.67
C LYS A 461 -31.03 9.27 -12.23
N PHE A 462 -31.38 8.74 -11.07
CA PHE A 462 -30.84 7.52 -10.49
C PHE A 462 -31.96 6.50 -10.30
N ARG A 463 -31.63 5.23 -10.36
CA ARG A 463 -32.59 4.13 -10.25
C ARG A 463 -32.62 3.54 -8.85
N ALA A 464 -33.72 2.88 -8.51
CA ALA A 464 -33.72 1.96 -7.39
C ALA A 464 -32.58 0.93 -7.54
N GLY A 465 -31.78 0.76 -6.48
CA GLY A 465 -30.60 -0.11 -6.48
C GLY A 465 -29.25 0.61 -6.63
N ASP A 466 -29.24 1.86 -7.12
CA ASP A 466 -28.03 2.69 -7.09
C ASP A 466 -27.65 3.04 -5.64
N PHE A 467 -26.39 3.39 -5.37
CA PHE A 467 -25.90 3.59 -4.00
C PHE A 467 -25.52 5.04 -3.71
N ILE A 468 -25.98 5.55 -2.56
CA ILE A 468 -25.46 6.78 -1.94
C ILE A 468 -24.38 6.39 -0.92
N VAL A 469 -23.20 6.96 -1.04
CA VAL A 469 -22.03 6.66 -0.19
C VAL A 469 -21.67 7.89 0.65
N PRO A 470 -22.00 7.91 1.96
CA PRO A 470 -21.68 9.04 2.83
C PRO A 470 -20.17 9.19 3.05
N LEU A 471 -19.62 10.40 3.04
CA LEU A 471 -18.18 10.61 3.32
C LEU A 471 -17.86 10.73 4.81
N ASN A 472 -18.87 10.88 5.67
CA ASN A 472 -18.69 10.88 7.12
C ASN A 472 -18.58 9.43 7.66
N GLN A 473 -17.47 8.76 7.35
CA GLN A 473 -17.14 7.40 7.78
C GLN A 473 -15.63 7.17 7.80
N ASP A 474 -15.16 6.10 8.47
CA ASP A 474 -13.74 5.82 8.66
C ASP A 474 -12.96 5.68 7.33
N GLY A 475 -13.60 5.15 6.28
CA GLY A 475 -13.04 4.96 4.95
C GLY A 475 -13.03 6.21 4.05
N VAL A 476 -13.18 7.41 4.61
CA VAL A 476 -13.23 8.68 3.85
C VAL A 476 -12.03 8.88 2.91
N LYS A 477 -10.81 8.60 3.36
CA LYS A 477 -9.60 8.73 2.53
C LYS A 477 -9.59 7.71 1.39
N PHE A 478 -10.00 6.47 1.68
CA PHE A 478 -10.10 5.42 0.66
C PHE A 478 -11.06 5.83 -0.45
N LEU A 479 -12.23 6.38 -0.10
CA LEU A 479 -13.19 6.89 -1.07
C LEU A 479 -12.60 8.02 -1.93
N LEU A 480 -11.92 9.00 -1.31
CA LEU A 480 -11.34 10.14 -2.03
C LEU A 480 -10.21 9.71 -2.97
N GLU A 481 -9.33 8.81 -2.53
CA GLU A 481 -8.17 8.36 -3.32
C GLU A 481 -8.55 7.38 -4.44
N THR A 482 -9.70 6.70 -4.34
CA THR A 482 -10.13 5.70 -5.33
C THR A 482 -11.19 6.22 -6.29
N LEU A 483 -12.12 7.07 -5.83
CA LEU A 483 -13.26 7.53 -6.63
C LEU A 483 -13.03 8.89 -7.31
N GLU A 484 -12.08 9.71 -6.85
CA GLU A 484 -11.74 10.95 -7.57
C GLU A 484 -10.83 10.63 -8.76
N PRO A 485 -11.24 10.89 -10.00
CA PRO A 485 -10.51 10.43 -11.20
C PRO A 485 -9.10 11.03 -11.30
N GLU A 486 -8.90 12.20 -10.68
CA GLU A 486 -7.63 12.91 -10.67
C GLU A 486 -6.64 12.44 -9.59
N ALA A 487 -7.02 11.48 -8.73
CA ALA A 487 -6.13 10.88 -7.73
C ALA A 487 -5.16 9.88 -8.36
N VAL A 488 -3.94 9.78 -7.80
CA VAL A 488 -2.83 8.98 -8.38
C VAL A 488 -3.22 7.52 -8.64
N ASP A 489 -3.91 6.90 -7.68
CA ASP A 489 -4.33 5.51 -7.72
C ASP A 489 -5.86 5.37 -7.82
N SER A 490 -6.53 6.32 -8.50
CA SER A 490 -7.97 6.24 -8.73
C SER A 490 -8.35 5.04 -9.60
N TYR A 491 -9.59 4.55 -9.47
CA TYR A 491 -10.10 3.51 -10.36
C TYR A 491 -10.11 3.97 -11.83
N PHE A 492 -10.27 5.28 -12.08
CA PHE A 492 -10.07 5.84 -13.42
C PHE A 492 -8.64 5.66 -13.90
N ASN A 493 -7.64 6.03 -13.10
CA ASN A 493 -6.25 5.89 -13.50
C ASN A 493 -5.82 4.42 -13.64
N TRP A 494 -6.45 3.52 -12.89
CA TRP A 494 -6.35 2.08 -13.10
C TRP A 494 -7.23 1.54 -14.23
N ASN A 495 -7.78 2.39 -15.10
CA ASN A 495 -8.50 2.01 -16.33
C ASN A 495 -9.82 1.22 -16.15
N PHE A 496 -10.46 1.31 -14.98
CA PHE A 496 -11.71 0.59 -14.69
C PHE A 496 -12.91 1.12 -15.50
N PHE A 497 -12.81 2.34 -16.04
CA PHE A 497 -13.92 3.05 -16.67
C PHE A 497 -13.69 3.32 -18.16
N ASP A 498 -12.75 2.65 -18.83
CA ASP A 498 -12.37 2.95 -20.22
C ASP A 498 -13.55 2.89 -21.22
N ALA A 499 -14.58 2.10 -20.91
CA ALA A 499 -15.77 1.99 -21.73
C ALA A 499 -16.45 3.35 -22.02
N MET A 500 -16.41 4.30 -21.07
CA MET A 500 -16.98 5.64 -21.23
C MET A 500 -16.11 6.60 -22.06
N LEU A 501 -14.85 6.25 -22.31
CA LEU A 501 -13.93 7.06 -23.11
C LEU A 501 -14.19 6.90 -24.62
N GLY A 502 -14.81 5.79 -25.02
CA GLY A 502 -15.20 5.54 -26.40
C GLY A 502 -16.65 5.95 -26.64
N GLN A 503 -16.84 6.96 -27.49
CA GLN A 503 -18.14 7.37 -28.02
C GLN A 503 -18.87 6.20 -28.71
N LYS A 504 -20.19 6.11 -28.53
CA LYS A 504 -21.07 5.06 -29.07
C LYS A 504 -21.96 5.55 -30.21
N GLU A 505 -22.40 6.81 -30.15
CA GLU A 505 -23.25 7.39 -31.19
C GLU A 505 -22.49 8.44 -32.00
N TYR A 506 -22.56 8.39 -33.32
CA TYR A 506 -21.93 9.36 -34.22
C TYR A 506 -22.89 9.78 -35.34
N TYR A 507 -22.45 10.68 -36.21
CA TYR A 507 -23.25 11.17 -37.32
C TYR A 507 -22.68 10.75 -38.68
N SER A 508 -23.55 10.64 -39.69
CA SER A 508 -23.12 10.56 -41.08
C SER A 508 -23.05 11.96 -41.66
N VAL A 509 -21.92 12.35 -42.25
CA VAL A 509 -21.64 13.70 -42.76
C VAL A 509 -22.79 14.21 -43.65
N TYR A 510 -23.20 13.43 -44.65
CA TYR A 510 -24.26 13.80 -45.61
C TYR A 510 -25.66 13.97 -44.98
N VAL A 511 -25.89 13.41 -43.78
CA VAL A 511 -27.17 13.54 -43.06
C VAL A 511 -27.13 14.73 -42.09
N PHE A 512 -26.00 14.92 -41.42
CA PHE A 512 -25.87 15.93 -40.38
C PHE A 512 -25.59 17.34 -40.92
N GLU A 513 -25.01 17.47 -42.11
CA GLU A 513 -24.65 18.76 -42.73
C GLU A 513 -25.81 19.77 -42.68
N ASP A 514 -26.98 19.39 -43.21
CA ASP A 514 -28.15 20.28 -43.24
C ASP A 514 -28.66 20.62 -41.82
N THR A 515 -28.54 19.67 -40.89
CA THR A 515 -28.90 19.87 -39.49
C THR A 515 -27.92 20.83 -38.81
N ALA A 516 -26.62 20.69 -39.04
CA ALA A 516 -25.58 21.57 -38.52
C ALA A 516 -25.74 23.00 -39.04
N ALA A 517 -25.99 23.16 -40.34
CA ALA A 517 -26.26 24.46 -40.96
C ALA A 517 -27.50 25.13 -40.33
N LYS A 518 -28.57 24.36 -40.10
CA LYS A 518 -29.78 24.84 -39.40
C LYS A 518 -29.46 25.26 -37.96
N LEU A 519 -28.71 24.45 -37.21
CA LEU A 519 -28.31 24.75 -35.84
C LEU A 519 -27.52 26.06 -35.74
N LEU A 520 -26.56 26.30 -36.64
CA LEU A 520 -25.81 27.56 -36.68
C LEU A 520 -26.69 28.76 -37.06
N LYS A 521 -27.71 28.56 -37.90
CA LYS A 521 -28.65 29.63 -38.28
C LYS A 521 -29.57 30.03 -37.12
N GLU A 522 -30.02 29.06 -36.34
CA GLU A 522 -31.03 29.25 -35.29
C GLU A 522 -30.41 29.58 -33.93
N ASN A 523 -29.22 29.05 -33.61
CA ASN A 523 -28.53 29.28 -32.35
C ASN A 523 -27.39 30.30 -32.52
N LYS A 524 -27.68 31.58 -32.20
CA LYS A 524 -26.70 32.68 -32.28
C LYS A 524 -25.46 32.46 -31.40
N ALA A 525 -25.61 31.84 -30.23
CA ALA A 525 -24.48 31.60 -29.33
C ALA A 525 -23.52 30.55 -29.90
N LEU A 526 -24.08 29.45 -30.43
CA LEU A 526 -23.32 28.40 -31.11
C LEU A 526 -22.59 28.96 -32.34
N LYS A 527 -23.27 29.79 -33.15
CA LYS A 527 -22.67 30.44 -34.31
C LYS A 527 -21.50 31.34 -33.94
N THR A 528 -21.67 32.20 -32.94
CA THR A 528 -20.61 33.10 -32.49
C THR A 528 -19.39 32.31 -32.01
N ALA A 529 -19.60 31.24 -31.25
CA ALA A 529 -18.51 30.37 -30.79
C ALA A 529 -17.81 29.65 -31.95
N PHE A 530 -18.57 29.18 -32.94
CA PHE A 530 -18.03 28.54 -34.15
C PHE A 530 -17.15 29.50 -34.98
N GLU A 531 -17.64 30.72 -35.26
CA GLU A 531 -16.88 31.72 -36.01
C GLU A 531 -15.63 32.19 -35.24
N MET A 532 -15.72 32.26 -33.89
CA MET A 532 -14.57 32.57 -33.05
C MET A 532 -13.50 31.49 -33.16
N GLU A 533 -13.84 30.21 -33.02
CA GLU A 533 -12.90 29.10 -33.21
C GLU A 533 -12.28 29.15 -34.62
N LYS A 534 -13.10 29.39 -35.65
CA LYS A 534 -12.65 29.57 -37.03
C LYS A 534 -11.65 30.71 -37.21
N SER A 535 -11.80 31.80 -36.46
CA SER A 535 -10.89 32.96 -36.54
C SER A 535 -9.54 32.75 -35.86
N ILE A 536 -9.48 31.92 -34.80
CA ILE A 536 -8.26 31.73 -34.00
C ILE A 536 -7.49 30.45 -34.37
N ASN A 537 -8.11 29.54 -35.13
CA ASN A 537 -7.52 28.25 -35.47
C ASN A 537 -7.49 28.04 -37.00
N PRO A 538 -6.39 28.42 -37.68
CA PRO A 538 -6.28 28.32 -39.14
C PRO A 538 -6.42 26.90 -39.69
N LYS A 539 -6.01 25.88 -38.92
CA LYS A 539 -6.17 24.47 -39.32
C LYS A 539 -7.65 24.08 -39.33
N PHE A 540 -8.38 24.43 -38.27
CA PHE A 540 -9.82 24.22 -38.18
C PHE A 540 -10.58 24.96 -39.29
N ALA A 541 -10.19 26.20 -39.60
CA ALA A 541 -10.85 27.00 -40.63
C ALA A 541 -10.78 26.40 -42.05
N GLN A 542 -9.74 25.61 -42.33
CA GLN A 542 -9.49 24.96 -43.62
C GLN A 542 -10.03 23.52 -43.68
N ASP A 543 -10.52 22.97 -42.57
CA ASP A 543 -10.97 21.58 -42.46
C ASP A 543 -12.50 21.54 -42.26
N GLY A 544 -13.22 21.12 -43.30
CA GLY A 544 -14.68 21.04 -43.28
C GLY A 544 -15.21 19.94 -42.36
N ASP A 545 -14.52 18.81 -42.27
CA ASP A 545 -14.89 17.70 -41.39
C ASP A 545 -14.72 18.10 -39.93
N ALA A 546 -13.61 18.78 -39.60
CA ALA A 546 -13.39 19.33 -38.26
C ALA A 546 -14.46 20.37 -37.88
N GLN A 547 -14.87 21.22 -38.82
CA GLN A 547 -15.94 22.20 -38.62
C GLN A 547 -17.28 21.52 -38.31
N LEU A 548 -17.66 20.51 -39.09
CA LEU A 548 -18.91 19.78 -38.87
C LEU A 548 -18.89 19.02 -37.53
N ASP A 549 -17.77 18.38 -37.20
CA ASP A 549 -17.59 17.65 -35.93
C ASP A 549 -17.64 18.60 -34.73
N TRP A 550 -17.11 19.82 -34.87
CA TRP A 550 -17.23 20.85 -33.84
C TRP A 550 -18.69 21.25 -33.62
N VAL A 551 -19.47 21.49 -34.68
CA VAL A 551 -20.90 21.82 -34.54
C VAL A 551 -21.64 20.66 -33.86
N TYR A 552 -21.36 19.42 -34.27
CA TYR A 552 -21.92 18.23 -33.66
C TYR A 552 -21.65 18.19 -32.14
N LYS A 553 -20.38 18.27 -31.73
CA LYS A 553 -19.93 18.22 -30.32
C LYS A 553 -20.50 19.33 -29.44
N HIS A 554 -20.88 20.46 -30.03
CA HIS A 554 -21.48 21.60 -29.33
C HIS A 554 -23.01 21.69 -29.51
N SER A 555 -23.65 20.64 -30.05
CA SER A 555 -25.10 20.53 -30.23
C SER A 555 -25.76 19.57 -29.26
N GLU A 556 -27.09 19.53 -29.27
CA GLU A 556 -27.88 18.57 -28.48
C GLU A 556 -27.77 17.13 -28.97
N TYR A 557 -27.27 16.91 -30.19
CA TYR A 557 -27.09 15.58 -30.80
C TYR A 557 -25.86 14.86 -30.26
N TYR A 558 -24.90 15.57 -29.67
CA TYR A 558 -23.72 14.95 -29.11
C TYR A 558 -24.06 14.05 -27.93
N GLU A 559 -23.45 12.86 -27.92
CA GLU A 559 -23.63 11.87 -26.87
C GLU A 559 -23.20 12.42 -25.50
N LYS A 560 -24.18 12.69 -24.64
CA LYS A 560 -23.92 13.27 -23.30
C LYS A 560 -23.11 12.35 -22.38
N THR A 561 -23.15 11.04 -22.61
CA THR A 561 -22.43 10.01 -21.86
C THR A 561 -20.95 9.90 -22.23
N HIS A 562 -20.53 10.40 -23.40
CA HIS A 562 -19.14 10.31 -23.82
C HIS A 562 -18.22 11.09 -22.86
N ARG A 563 -17.27 10.37 -22.24
CA ARG A 563 -16.34 10.87 -21.20
C ARG A 563 -17.01 11.34 -19.91
N LEU A 564 -18.29 11.06 -19.69
CA LEU A 564 -18.97 11.34 -18.43
C LEU A 564 -18.54 10.29 -17.40
N TYR A 565 -17.87 10.74 -16.34
CA TYR A 565 -17.41 9.85 -15.28
C TYR A 565 -18.62 9.31 -14.47
N PRO A 566 -18.71 7.99 -14.22
CA PRO A 566 -19.94 7.37 -13.71
C PRO A 566 -20.12 7.51 -12.19
N ILE A 567 -19.21 8.20 -11.48
CA ILE A 567 -19.33 8.47 -10.05
C ILE A 567 -19.66 9.94 -9.83
N PHE A 568 -20.79 10.19 -9.17
CA PHE A 568 -21.35 11.53 -8.99
C PHE A 568 -21.11 12.06 -7.57
N ARG A 569 -21.06 13.38 -7.39
CA ARG A 569 -20.81 14.04 -6.11
C ARG A 569 -22.04 14.82 -5.65
N ILE A 570 -22.35 14.75 -4.36
CA ILE A 570 -23.32 15.64 -3.70
C ILE A 570 -22.53 16.51 -2.73
N ASN A 571 -22.49 17.82 -2.96
CA ASN A 571 -21.68 18.78 -2.19
C ASN A 571 -22.44 19.39 -1.00
#